data_AF-A0AAE1YEV8-F1
#
_entry.id   AF-A0AAE1YEV8-F1
#
_cell.length_a   1.000
_cell.length_b   1.000
_cell.length_c   1.000
_cell.angle_alpha   90.00
_cell.angle_beta   90.00
_cell.angle_gamma   90.00
#
_symmetry.space_group_name_H-M   'P 1'
#
loop_
_entity.id
_entity.type
_entity.pdbx_description
1 polymer ?
#
loop_
_entity_poly.entity_id
_entity_poly.type
_entity_poly.pdbx_seq_one_letter_code
_entity_poly.pdbx_strand_id
1 'polypeptide(L)'
;MVDEDRVKRAFKFPMKHGKALELDMEDERKLNILNTLPLVSPYSDGSKLDLWTLEAEKYRVGIIHEFLSLTLEKRAYIHNIVEFKEEFSLTKHTYQMLLKQPWTFCVAGTQMNWCVFLKDAYGDDTELINKDPQVVFNEKLYKYADMQELESDCVV
;
A
#
# COMPACT_ATOMS: atom_id res chain seq x y z
N MET A 1 7.42 -31.35 -3.90
CA MET A 1 6.47 -30.52 -3.12
C MET A 1 7.25 -29.37 -2.55
N VAL A 2 6.92 -28.14 -2.93
CA VAL A 2 7.48 -26.94 -2.30
C VAL A 2 6.84 -26.84 -0.91
N ASP A 3 7.67 -26.77 0.12
CA ASP A 3 7.22 -26.60 1.51
C ASP A 3 6.69 -25.16 1.66
N GLU A 4 5.39 -25.00 1.42
CA GLU A 4 4.70 -23.70 1.52
C GLU A 4 4.92 -23.07 2.90
N ASP A 5 4.96 -23.85 3.98
CA ASP A 5 5.14 -23.33 5.33
C ASP A 5 6.55 -22.76 5.54
N ARG A 6 7.55 -23.28 4.83
CA ARG A 6 8.90 -22.69 4.80
C ARG A 6 8.93 -21.39 4.02
N VAL A 7 8.19 -21.27 2.91
CA VAL A 7 8.09 -20.03 2.11
C VAL A 7 7.34 -18.94 2.88
N LYS A 8 6.24 -19.29 3.55
CA LYS A 8 5.45 -18.39 4.42
C LYS A 8 6.26 -17.84 5.60
N ARG A 9 7.25 -18.59 6.10
CA ARG A 9 8.20 -18.14 7.13
C ARG A 9 9.36 -17.31 6.57
N ALA A 10 9.75 -17.55 5.32
CA ALA A 10 10.90 -16.92 4.66
C ALA A 10 10.58 -15.56 4.05
N PHE A 11 9.35 -15.34 3.58
CA PHE A 11 8.90 -14.03 3.16
C PHE A 11 8.48 -13.19 4.37
N LYS A 12 9.46 -12.59 5.03
CA LYS A 12 9.17 -11.41 5.83
C LYS A 12 9.21 -10.22 4.89
N PHE A 13 8.15 -9.42 4.84
CA PHE A 13 8.30 -8.02 4.49
C PHE A 13 8.74 -7.33 5.80
N PRO A 14 10.03 -7.09 6.04
CA PRO A 14 10.42 -6.23 7.14
C PRO A 14 9.88 -4.84 6.78
N MET A 15 8.70 -4.50 7.30
CA MET A 15 8.22 -3.12 7.24
C MET A 15 9.28 -2.27 7.93
N LYS A 16 9.92 -1.38 7.16
CA LYS A 16 11.04 -0.59 7.68
C LYS A 16 10.48 0.38 8.71
N HIS A 17 10.91 0.24 9.97
CA HIS A 17 10.81 1.31 10.94
C HIS A 17 11.79 2.43 10.54
N GLY A 18 11.27 3.60 10.17
CA GLY A 18 12.06 4.82 10.16
C GLY A 18 12.28 5.24 11.61
N LYS A 19 13.53 5.44 12.03
CA LYS A 19 13.89 5.88 13.41
C LYS A 19 13.27 7.22 13.83
N ALA A 20 12.55 7.90 12.95
CA ALA A 20 12.06 9.27 13.12
C ALA A 20 10.67 9.36 13.78
N LEU A 21 9.99 8.25 14.03
CA LEU A 21 8.68 8.25 14.71
C LEU A 21 8.75 7.29 15.89
N GLU A 22 8.76 7.85 17.11
CA GLU A 22 8.62 7.08 18.35
C GLU A 22 7.24 6.41 18.35
N LEU A 23 7.23 5.09 18.20
CA LEU A 23 6.01 4.30 18.27
C LEU A 23 5.56 4.15 19.73
N ASP A 24 4.27 4.32 19.98
CA ASP A 24 3.70 3.91 21.27
C ASP A 24 3.84 2.39 21.44
N MET A 25 4.10 1.93 22.68
CA MET A 25 4.34 0.50 22.98
C MET A 25 3.22 -0.43 22.48
N GLU A 26 1.98 0.06 22.41
CA GLU A 26 0.82 -0.69 21.92
C GLU A 26 0.93 -0.96 20.42
N ASP A 27 1.38 0.04 19.66
CA ASP A 27 1.50 -0.05 18.21
C ASP A 27 2.76 -0.81 17.79
N GLU A 28 3.85 -0.72 18.57
CA GLU A 28 4.99 -1.63 18.42
C GLU A 28 4.59 -3.09 18.63
N ARG A 29 3.77 -3.38 19.65
CA ARG A 29 3.26 -4.74 19.90
C ARG A 29 2.38 -5.22 18.75
N LYS A 30 1.46 -4.40 18.25
CA LYS A 30 0.61 -4.76 17.09
C LYS A 30 1.44 -5.01 15.84
N LEU A 31 2.43 -4.16 15.56
CA LEU A 31 3.34 -4.33 14.43
C LEU A 31 4.18 -5.61 14.58
N ASN A 32 4.69 -5.90 15.78
CA ASN A 32 5.41 -7.14 16.06
C ASN A 32 4.51 -8.37 15.86
N ILE A 33 3.26 -8.33 16.33
CA ILE A 33 2.29 -9.41 16.11
C ILE A 33 2.04 -9.61 14.61
N LEU A 34 1.79 -8.54 13.85
CA LEU A 34 1.60 -8.59 12.40
C LEU A 34 2.83 -9.18 11.68
N ASN A 35 4.04 -8.82 12.11
CA ASN A 35 5.29 -9.37 11.58
C ASN A 35 5.52 -10.84 11.95
N THR A 36 4.90 -11.35 13.02
CA THR A 36 5.00 -12.77 13.42
C THR A 36 3.98 -13.70 12.77
N LEU A 37 2.87 -13.17 12.22
CA LEU A 37 1.90 -13.99 11.49
C LEU A 37 2.55 -14.63 10.25
N PRO A 38 2.22 -15.89 9.91
CA PRO A 38 2.71 -16.53 8.68
C PRO A 38 2.39 -15.63 7.48
N LEU A 39 3.33 -15.46 6.57
CA LEU A 39 3.07 -14.62 5.41
C LEU A 39 2.02 -15.31 4.54
N VAL A 40 0.90 -14.63 4.33
CA VAL A 40 0.00 -14.98 3.23
C VAL A 40 0.59 -14.40 1.95
N SER A 41 0.88 -15.26 0.98
CA SER A 41 1.34 -14.82 -0.33
C SER A 41 0.24 -13.99 -1.01
N PRO A 42 0.54 -12.79 -1.53
CA PRO A 42 -0.40 -12.02 -2.35
C PRO A 42 -0.83 -12.75 -3.63
N TYR A 43 -0.11 -13.80 -4.05
CA TYR A 43 -0.50 -14.59 -5.22
C TYR A 43 -1.30 -15.84 -4.88
N SER A 44 -1.63 -16.04 -3.60
CA SER A 44 -2.51 -17.13 -3.16
C SER A 44 -3.97 -16.74 -3.29
N ASP A 45 -4.84 -17.75 -3.37
CA ASP A 45 -6.29 -17.57 -3.47
C ASP A 45 -6.89 -17.06 -2.14
N GLY A 46 -7.06 -15.73 -2.06
CA GLY A 46 -7.61 -15.03 -0.88
C GLY A 46 -9.09 -15.30 -0.61
N SER A 47 -9.84 -15.85 -1.56
CA SER A 47 -11.29 -16.12 -1.40
C SER A 47 -11.59 -17.15 -0.31
N LYS A 48 -10.59 -17.96 0.06
CA LYS A 48 -10.68 -18.99 1.10
C LYS A 48 -10.48 -18.44 2.51
N LEU A 49 -10.04 -17.20 2.64
CA LEU A 49 -9.78 -16.58 3.94
C LEU A 49 -11.09 -16.01 4.51
N ASP A 50 -11.33 -16.24 5.79
CA ASP A 50 -12.46 -15.63 6.48
C ASP A 50 -12.23 -14.11 6.60
N LEU A 51 -13.18 -13.32 6.10
CA LEU A 51 -13.00 -11.88 5.81
C LEU A 51 -12.53 -11.06 7.03
N TRP A 52 -12.95 -11.47 8.23
CA TRP A 52 -12.73 -10.76 9.48
C TRP A 52 -11.49 -11.22 10.26
N THR A 53 -10.72 -12.16 9.70
CA THR A 53 -9.48 -12.64 10.32
C THR A 53 -8.33 -11.67 10.09
N LEU A 54 -7.37 -11.66 11.03
CA LEU A 54 -6.10 -10.94 10.87
C LEU A 54 -5.31 -11.44 9.65
N GLU A 55 -5.47 -12.72 9.29
CA GLU A 55 -4.85 -13.31 8.11
C GLU A 55 -5.42 -12.70 6.82
N ALA A 56 -6.74 -12.57 6.71
CA ALA A 56 -7.38 -11.90 5.59
C ALA A 56 -7.03 -10.41 5.51
N GLU A 57 -6.92 -9.72 6.65
CA GLU A 57 -6.47 -8.32 6.68
C GLU A 57 -5.02 -8.19 6.18
N LYS A 58 -4.13 -9.05 6.65
CA LYS A 58 -2.72 -9.10 6.21
C LYS A 58 -2.60 -9.41 4.72
N TYR A 59 -3.42 -10.33 4.21
CA TYR A 59 -3.49 -10.64 2.77
C TYR A 59 -3.90 -9.41 1.95
N ARG A 60 -4.99 -8.73 2.32
CA ARG A 60 -5.46 -7.53 1.61
C ARG A 60 -4.42 -6.41 1.60
N VAL A 61 -3.75 -6.19 2.73
CA VAL A 61 -2.63 -5.23 2.83
C VAL A 61 -1.50 -5.61 1.87
N GLY A 62 -1.11 -6.90 1.83
CA GLY A 62 -0.08 -7.39 0.92
C GLY A 62 -0.46 -7.26 -0.56
N ILE A 63 -1.71 -7.55 -0.91
CA ILE A 63 -2.26 -7.37 -2.26
C ILE A 63 -2.17 -5.91 -2.70
N ILE A 64 -2.66 -4.97 -1.88
CA ILE A 64 -2.64 -3.55 -2.23
C ILE A 64 -1.20 -3.06 -2.36
N HIS A 65 -0.31 -3.49 -1.45
CA HIS A 65 1.10 -3.18 -1.53
C HIS A 65 1.71 -3.63 -2.87
N GLU A 66 1.47 -4.87 -3.26
CA GLU A 66 1.97 -5.42 -4.53
C GLU A 66 1.35 -4.70 -5.74
N PHE A 67 0.05 -4.45 -5.71
CA PHE A 67 -0.65 -3.73 -6.76
C PHE A 67 -0.07 -2.32 -6.97
N LEU A 68 0.13 -1.56 -5.90
CA LEU A 68 0.77 -0.23 -5.98
C LEU A 68 2.23 -0.34 -6.43
N SER A 69 2.95 -1.39 -6.01
CA SER A 69 4.31 -1.66 -6.48
C SER A 69 4.38 -1.88 -8.00
N LEU A 70 3.29 -2.31 -8.64
CA LEU A 70 3.21 -2.46 -10.10
C LEU A 70 2.85 -1.16 -10.83
N THR A 71 2.30 -0.15 -10.15
CA THR A 71 2.00 1.14 -10.81
C THR A 71 3.28 1.95 -11.06
N LEU A 72 3.26 2.83 -12.06
CA LEU A 72 4.42 3.66 -12.41
C LEU A 72 4.75 4.64 -11.29
N GLU A 73 3.71 5.29 -10.75
CA GLU A 73 3.84 6.31 -9.72
C GLU A 73 3.80 5.73 -8.30
N LYS A 74 3.64 4.42 -8.11
CA LYS A 74 3.50 3.77 -6.78
C LYS A 74 2.34 4.33 -5.94
N ARG A 75 1.34 4.88 -6.63
CA ARG A 75 0.08 5.37 -6.07
C ARG A 75 -1.10 4.95 -6.93
N ALA A 76 -2.30 4.98 -6.34
CA ALA A 76 -3.56 4.82 -7.05
C ALA A 76 -4.72 5.44 -6.27
N TYR A 77 -5.73 5.95 -6.97
CA TYR A 77 -6.96 6.40 -6.35
C TYR A 77 -7.74 5.24 -5.71
N ILE A 78 -8.36 5.50 -4.56
CA ILE A 78 -9.11 4.47 -3.81
C ILE A 78 -10.26 3.89 -4.63
N HIS A 79 -10.91 4.70 -5.47
CA HIS A 79 -12.01 4.24 -6.31
C HIS A 79 -11.52 3.21 -7.36
N ASN A 80 -10.31 3.39 -7.89
CA ASN A 80 -9.69 2.42 -8.80
C ASN A 80 -9.37 1.10 -8.08
N ILE A 81 -8.93 1.18 -6.81
CA ILE A 81 -8.63 -0.02 -6.01
C ILE A 81 -9.91 -0.80 -5.68
N VAL A 82 -10.97 -0.09 -5.27
CA VAL A 82 -12.25 -0.70 -4.86
C VAL A 82 -13.01 -1.33 -6.03
N GLU A 83 -12.72 -0.94 -7.27
CA GLU A 83 -13.27 -1.62 -8.46
C GLU A 83 -12.86 -3.10 -8.50
N PHE A 84 -11.65 -3.43 -8.02
CA PHE A 84 -11.12 -4.80 -7.92
C PHE A 84 -11.53 -5.53 -6.62
N LYS A 85 -12.66 -5.15 -6.00
CA LYS A 85 -13.05 -5.69 -4.69
C LYS A 85 -13.23 -7.20 -4.67
N GLU A 86 -13.65 -7.79 -5.79
CA GLU A 86 -13.92 -9.24 -5.87
C GLU A 86 -12.59 -10.01 -5.98
N GLU A 87 -11.68 -9.51 -6.82
CA GLU A 87 -10.35 -10.09 -7.07
C GLU A 87 -9.43 -9.97 -5.85
N PHE A 88 -9.46 -8.81 -5.19
CA PHE A 88 -8.62 -8.53 -4.02
C PHE A 88 -9.29 -8.91 -2.69
N SER A 89 -10.50 -9.47 -2.74
CA SER A 89 -11.30 -9.81 -1.55
C SER A 89 -11.45 -8.62 -0.60
N LEU A 90 -11.65 -7.42 -1.15
CA LEU A 90 -11.78 -6.17 -0.41
C LEU A 90 -13.13 -6.08 0.27
N THR A 91 -13.17 -5.29 1.34
CA THR A 91 -14.40 -5.04 2.10
C THR A 91 -14.76 -3.56 2.03
N LYS A 92 -15.99 -3.24 2.48
CA LYS A 92 -16.40 -1.84 2.70
C LYS A 92 -15.50 -1.09 3.70
N HIS A 93 -14.67 -1.79 4.46
CA HIS A 93 -13.74 -1.24 5.44
C HIS A 93 -12.31 -1.04 4.90
N THR A 94 -12.10 -1.19 3.59
CA THR A 94 -10.75 -1.06 2.97
C THR A 94 -10.09 0.26 3.28
N TYR A 95 -10.84 1.37 3.25
CA TYR A 95 -10.30 2.68 3.63
C TYR A 95 -9.80 2.70 5.09
N GLN A 96 -10.60 2.19 6.04
CA GLN A 96 -10.21 2.10 7.45
C GLN A 96 -9.02 1.16 7.66
N MET A 97 -8.95 0.08 6.90
CA MET A 97 -7.81 -0.85 6.91
C MET A 97 -6.52 -0.15 6.46
N LEU A 98 -6.56 0.65 5.40
CA LEU A 98 -5.41 1.41 4.92
C LEU A 98 -4.93 2.44 5.94
N LEU A 99 -5.85 3.16 6.59
CA LEU A 99 -5.51 4.11 7.65
C LEU A 99 -4.86 3.46 8.88
N LYS A 100 -5.16 2.19 9.16
CA LYS A 100 -4.49 1.43 10.24
C LYS A 100 -3.03 1.08 9.91
N GLN A 101 -2.58 1.28 8.68
CA GLN A 101 -1.24 0.94 8.20
C GLN A 101 -0.46 2.19 7.74
N PRO A 102 -0.28 3.22 8.59
CA PRO A 102 0.35 4.51 8.22
C PRO A 102 1.86 4.40 7.90
N TRP A 103 2.45 3.25 8.18
CA TRP A 103 3.85 2.92 7.90
C TRP A 103 4.04 2.47 6.46
N THR A 104 3.05 1.79 5.90
CA THR A 104 3.10 1.23 4.56
C THR A 104 2.41 2.13 3.56
N PHE A 105 1.26 2.70 3.95
CA PHE A 105 0.45 3.54 3.08
C PHE A 105 0.32 4.94 3.63
N CYS A 106 0.37 5.91 2.73
CA CYS A 106 -0.15 7.25 2.97
C CYS A 106 -1.45 7.38 2.18
N VAL A 107 -2.46 8.01 2.78
CA VAL A 107 -3.74 8.30 2.11
C VAL A 107 -3.91 9.80 2.12
N ALA A 108 -3.97 10.40 0.93
CA ALA A 108 -4.07 11.84 0.76
C ALA A 108 -5.25 12.20 -0.15
N GLY A 109 -5.75 13.42 -0.03
CA GLY A 109 -6.79 13.96 -0.91
C GLY A 109 -8.13 14.28 -0.24
N THR A 110 -9.11 14.56 -1.08
CA THR A 110 -10.45 15.00 -0.65
C THR A 110 -11.48 13.87 -0.69
N GLN A 111 -12.64 14.06 -0.06
CA GLN A 111 -13.66 13.03 0.19
C GLN A 111 -13.96 12.08 -0.99
N MET A 112 -13.95 12.56 -2.25
CA MET A 112 -14.21 11.74 -3.44
C MET A 112 -12.93 11.26 -4.16
N ASN A 113 -11.78 11.89 -3.91
CA ASN A 113 -10.53 11.68 -4.66
C ASN A 113 -9.37 11.26 -3.76
N TRP A 114 -9.62 10.38 -2.79
CA TRP A 114 -8.55 9.80 -1.99
C TRP A 114 -7.58 9.01 -2.86
N CYS A 115 -6.29 9.29 -2.72
CA CYS A 115 -5.21 8.56 -3.34
C CYS A 115 -4.37 7.86 -2.28
N VAL A 116 -4.02 6.61 -2.56
CA VAL A 116 -3.22 5.74 -1.71
C VAL A 116 -1.83 5.68 -2.30
N PHE A 117 -0.84 6.05 -1.51
CA PHE A 117 0.58 6.09 -1.86
C PHE A 117 1.32 5.00 -1.10
N LEU A 118 2.26 4.33 -1.77
CA LEU A 118 3.16 3.40 -1.11
C LEU A 118 4.32 4.15 -0.45
N LYS A 119 4.34 4.26 0.87
CA LYS A 119 5.31 5.09 1.61
C LYS A 119 6.76 4.71 1.33
N ASP A 120 7.05 3.42 1.17
CA ASP A 120 8.39 2.91 0.87
C ASP A 120 8.94 3.35 -0.50
N ALA A 121 8.08 3.86 -1.39
CA ALA A 121 8.48 4.35 -2.70
C ALA A 121 8.79 5.86 -2.75
N TYR A 122 8.42 6.61 -1.70
CA TYR A 122 8.56 8.06 -1.66
C TYR A 122 9.61 8.50 -0.63
N GLY A 123 10.39 9.52 -0.98
CA GLY A 123 11.37 10.13 -0.09
C GLY A 123 10.74 11.16 0.86
N ASP A 124 11.56 11.74 1.74
CA ASP A 124 11.12 12.76 2.70
C ASP A 124 10.53 14.02 2.02
N ASP A 125 10.97 14.31 0.78
CA ASP A 125 10.48 15.43 -0.03
C ASP A 125 9.15 15.13 -0.74
N THR A 126 8.47 14.03 -0.42
CA THR A 126 7.23 13.56 -1.08
C THR A 126 7.41 13.24 -2.56
N GLU A 127 8.66 13.12 -3.03
CA GLU A 127 8.99 12.71 -4.39
C GLU A 127 9.23 11.20 -4.48
N LEU A 128 8.85 10.62 -5.62
CA LEU A 128 9.09 9.21 -5.91
C LEU A 128 10.60 8.94 -6.04
N ILE A 129 11.12 8.01 -5.24
CA ILE A 129 12.57 7.71 -5.13
C ILE A 129 13.12 7.18 -6.47
N ASN A 130 12.37 6.31 -7.13
CA ASN A 130 12.75 5.71 -8.42
C ASN A 130 11.67 6.02 -9.46
N LYS A 131 11.89 7.10 -10.22
CA LYS A 131 10.97 7.54 -11.27
C LYS A 131 11.20 6.75 -12.55
N ASP A 132 10.13 6.15 -13.08
CA ASP A 132 10.13 5.57 -14.41
C ASP A 132 10.33 6.67 -15.49
N PRO A 133 11.03 6.42 -16.60
CA PRO A 133 11.20 7.39 -17.68
C PRO A 133 9.89 8.00 -18.18
N GLN A 134 8.79 7.25 -18.16
CA GLN A 134 7.46 7.73 -18.53
C GLN A 134 6.92 8.77 -17.54
N VAL A 135 7.15 8.58 -16.23
CA VAL A 135 6.77 9.56 -15.20
C VAL A 135 7.53 10.85 -15.41
N VAL A 136 8.85 10.78 -15.60
CA VAL A 136 9.71 11.95 -15.86
C VAL A 136 9.30 12.67 -17.15
N PHE A 137 8.90 11.92 -18.18
CA PHE A 137 8.38 12.50 -19.42
C PHE A 137 7.08 13.28 -19.18
N ASN A 138 6.13 12.69 -18.45
CA ASN A 138 4.86 13.33 -18.13
C ASN A 138 5.05 14.59 -17.28
N GLU A 139 5.89 14.55 -16.23
CA GLU A 139 6.23 15.72 -15.40
C GLU A 139 6.75 16.89 -16.27
N LYS A 140 7.67 16.59 -17.20
CA LYS A 140 8.19 17.61 -18.15
C LYS A 140 7.10 18.12 -19.08
N LEU A 141 6.28 17.22 -19.62
CA LEU A 141 5.19 17.58 -20.54
C LEU A 141 4.22 18.55 -19.87
N TYR A 142 3.77 18.24 -18.65
CA TYR A 142 2.86 19.10 -17.90
C TYR A 142 3.47 20.46 -17.58
N LYS A 143 4.75 20.48 -17.17
CA LYS A 143 5.49 21.73 -16.94
C LYS A 143 5.55 22.63 -18.17
N TYR A 144 5.72 22.06 -19.37
CA TYR A 144 5.75 22.85 -20.60
C TYR A 144 4.36 23.25 -21.11
N ALA A 145 3.34 22.45 -20.80
CA ALA A 145 1.96 22.71 -21.21
C ALA A 145 1.24 23.76 -20.33
N ASP A 146 1.90 24.25 -19.27
CA ASP A 146 1.31 25.15 -18.25
C ASP A 146 -0.01 24.59 -17.67
N MET A 147 -0.13 23.27 -17.66
CA MET A 147 -1.25 22.59 -17.02
C MET A 147 -1.00 22.65 -15.52
N GLN A 148 -1.89 23.31 -14.78
CA GLN A 148 -1.99 23.07 -13.34
C GLN A 148 -2.22 21.56 -13.18
N GLU A 149 -1.35 20.94 -12.41
CA GLU A 149 -1.42 19.53 -12.09
C GLU A 149 -2.88 19.12 -11.81
N LEU A 150 -3.35 18.09 -12.51
CA LEU A 150 -4.53 17.32 -12.09
C LEU A 150 -4.33 16.69 -10.69
N GLU A 151 -3.16 16.88 -10.08
CA GLU A 151 -2.78 16.47 -8.72
C GLU A 151 -3.38 17.33 -7.60
N SER A 152 -4.11 18.41 -7.93
CA SER A 152 -4.77 19.27 -6.93
C SER A 152 -5.73 18.52 -5.99
N ASP A 153 -6.09 17.29 -6.32
CA ASP A 153 -7.02 16.46 -5.54
C ASP A 153 -6.33 15.57 -4.49
N CYS A 154 -5.00 15.47 -4.49
CA CYS A 154 -4.23 14.58 -3.62
C CYS A 154 -3.12 15.33 -2.86
N VAL A 155 -3.48 16.41 -2.18
CA VAL A 155 -2.55 17.11 -1.28
C VAL A 155 -2.47 16.33 0.04
N VAL A 156 -1.25 16.00 0.48
CA VAL A 156 -0.93 15.44 1.80
C VAL A 156 -1.06 16.52 2.87
#